data_AF-A0A7C3U2F4-F1
#
_entry.id   AF-A0A7C3U2F4-F1
#
_cell.length_a   1.000
_cell.length_b   1.000
_cell.length_c   1.000
_cell.angle_alpha   90.00
_cell.angle_beta   90.00
_cell.angle_gamma   90.00
#
_symmetry.space_group_name_H-M   'P 1'
#
loop_
_entity.id
_entity.type
_entity.pdbx_description
1 polymer ?
#
loop_
_entity_poly.entity_id
_entity_poly.type
_entity_poly.pdbx_seq_one_letter_code
_entity_poly.pdbx_strand_id
1 'polypeptide(L)'
;MMDSRGSAALLAFFTIFVIISSLVAVYLFERGYGTKLGAIEMRIASDATRAVLKSVETELNQTLKTSVEAAMYRLGRAGREKGEITVAARESFNTRIRAGQSYHNFQSISVPLSDENTLHFEWLPDGSLQATGYLDVVVTHLTGVKGFGA
;
A
#
# COMPACT_ATOMS: atom_id res chain seq x y z
N MET A 1 10.07 8.33 76.90
CA MET A 1 10.99 7.86 75.84
C MET A 1 10.32 6.73 75.07
N MET A 2 9.48 7.04 74.08
CA MET A 2 8.94 6.08 73.10
C MET A 2 8.13 6.91 72.11
N ASP A 3 8.63 7.06 70.87
CA ASP A 3 7.82 7.34 69.66
C ASP A 3 8.67 7.50 68.38
N SER A 4 10.00 7.65 68.50
CA SER A 4 10.87 7.82 67.33
C SER A 4 11.08 6.56 66.49
N ARG A 5 10.94 5.36 67.08
CA ARG A 5 11.10 4.08 66.35
C ARG A 5 9.90 3.71 65.47
N GLY A 6 8.68 4.07 65.89
CA GLY A 6 7.46 3.83 65.09
C GLY A 6 7.37 4.77 63.89
N SER A 7 7.75 6.04 64.07
CA SER A 7 7.76 7.05 63.02
C SER A 7 8.78 6.75 61.91
N ALA A 8 10.00 6.32 62.25
CA ALA A 8 11.03 5.98 61.27
C ALA A 8 10.67 4.76 60.40
N ALA A 9 10.07 3.72 61.01
CA ALA A 9 9.61 2.55 60.26
C ALA A 9 8.46 2.92 59.30
N LEU A 10 7.50 3.72 59.76
CA LEU A 10 6.39 4.19 58.94
C LEU A 10 6.87 5.05 57.76
N LEU A 11 7.84 5.92 58.00
CA LEU A 11 8.49 6.74 56.97
C LEU A 11 9.17 5.85 55.93
N ALA A 12 9.92 4.84 56.36
CA ALA A 12 10.60 3.91 55.44
C ALA A 12 9.60 3.15 54.55
N PHE A 13 8.49 2.64 55.11
CA PHE A 13 7.44 2.01 54.33
C PHE A 13 6.80 2.97 53.32
N PHE A 14 6.52 4.20 53.73
CA PHE A 14 5.97 5.22 52.85
C PHE A 14 6.94 5.55 51.71
N THR A 15 8.23 5.73 51.99
CA THR A 15 9.24 5.99 50.96
C THR A 15 9.38 4.81 49.99
N ILE A 16 9.41 3.58 50.49
CA ILE A 16 9.45 2.38 49.64
C ILE A 16 8.20 2.30 48.77
N PHE A 17 7.02 2.56 49.33
CA PHE A 17 5.75 2.59 48.60
C PHE A 17 5.74 3.66 47.50
N VAL A 18 6.23 4.86 47.78
CA VAL A 18 6.38 5.95 46.79
C VAL A 18 7.35 5.55 45.68
N ILE A 19 8.47 4.92 46.01
CA ILE A 19 9.45 4.46 45.01
C ILE A 19 8.82 3.39 44.11
N ILE A 20 8.15 2.39 44.69
CA ILE A 20 7.52 1.30 43.93
C ILE A 20 6.40 1.85 43.05
N SER A 21 5.52 2.68 43.58
CA SER A 21 4.43 3.28 42.81
C SER A 21 4.93 4.16 41.67
N SER A 22 6.00 4.94 41.89
CA SER A 22 6.65 5.72 40.82
C SER A 22 7.24 4.83 39.74
N LEU A 23 7.91 3.73 40.12
CA LEU A 23 8.51 2.79 39.17
C LEU A 23 7.45 2.06 38.35
N VAL A 24 6.34 1.67 38.97
CA VAL A 24 5.17 1.08 38.29
C VAL A 24 4.53 2.10 37.35
N ALA A 25 4.40 3.37 37.75
CA ALA A 25 3.84 4.42 36.92
C ALA A 25 4.69 4.66 35.65
N VAL A 26 6.02 4.74 35.79
CA VAL A 26 6.94 4.87 34.64
C VAL A 26 6.81 3.66 33.71
N TYR A 27 6.85 2.44 34.27
CA TYR A 27 6.72 1.21 33.49
C TYR A 27 5.40 1.15 32.70
N LEU A 28 4.28 1.50 33.35
CA LEU A 28 2.97 1.55 32.69
C LEU A 28 2.90 2.64 31.62
N PHE A 29 3.53 3.79 31.87
CA PHE A 29 3.56 4.90 30.93
C PHE A 29 4.37 4.55 29.66
N GLU A 30 5.59 4.04 29.82
CA GLU A 30 6.44 3.61 28.69
C GLU A 30 5.75 2.54 27.84
N ARG A 31 5.17 1.53 28.50
CA ARG A 31 4.44 0.46 27.80
C ARG A 31 3.18 0.97 27.09
N GLY A 32 2.46 1.89 27.73
CA GLY A 32 1.28 2.53 27.15
C GLY A 32 1.61 3.39 25.92
N TYR A 33 2.69 4.18 25.99
CA TYR A 33 3.15 5.00 24.87
C TYR A 33 3.69 4.14 23.73
N GLY A 34 4.51 3.13 24.01
CA GLY A 34 5.01 2.21 22.98
C GLY A 34 3.88 1.52 22.22
N THR A 35 2.83 1.08 22.92
CA THR A 35 1.66 0.45 22.29
C THR A 35 0.89 1.43 21.41
N LYS A 36 0.67 2.68 21.87
CA LYS A 36 -0.03 3.71 21.09
C LYS A 36 0.77 4.16 19.87
N LEU A 37 2.08 4.35 20.00
CA LEU A 37 2.95 4.72 18.89
C LEU A 37 2.98 3.63 17.81
N GLY A 38 3.13 2.36 18.20
CA GLY A 38 3.08 1.24 17.25
C GLY A 38 1.74 1.16 16.51
N ALA A 39 0.62 1.41 17.19
CA ALA A 39 -0.70 1.46 16.54
C ALA A 39 -0.84 2.64 15.55
N ILE A 40 -0.27 3.81 15.87
CA ILE A 40 -0.24 4.97 14.98
C ILE A 40 0.60 4.67 13.74
N GLU A 41 1.80 4.09 13.92
CA GLU A 41 2.69 3.71 12.82
C GLU A 41 2.04 2.71 11.86
N MET A 42 1.36 1.68 12.40
CA MET A 42 0.61 0.72 11.58
C MET A 42 -0.51 1.40 10.78
N ARG A 43 -1.22 2.36 11.39
CA ARG A 43 -2.28 3.11 10.70
C ARG A 43 -1.72 3.95 9.56
N ILE A 44 -0.63 4.68 9.80
CA ILE A 44 0.04 5.48 8.77
C ILE A 44 0.51 4.59 7.62
N ALA A 45 1.14 3.44 7.93
CA ALA A 45 1.56 2.48 6.92
C ALA A 45 0.39 1.94 6.09
N SER A 46 -0.75 1.65 6.73
CA SER A 46 -1.98 1.23 6.04
C SER A 46 -2.53 2.33 5.12
N ASP A 47 -2.61 3.56 5.58
CA ASP A 47 -3.11 4.69 4.79
C ASP A 47 -2.19 4.97 3.59
N ALA A 48 -0.86 4.94 3.81
CA ALA A 48 0.13 5.03 2.74
C ALA A 48 -0.02 3.89 1.73
N THR A 49 -0.21 2.66 2.20
CA THR A 49 -0.40 1.49 1.32
C THR A 49 -1.64 1.64 0.45
N ARG A 50 -2.76 2.11 1.02
CA ARG A 50 -3.99 2.39 0.27
C ARG A 50 -3.80 3.50 -0.76
N ALA A 51 -3.07 4.57 -0.40
CA ALA A 51 -2.78 5.66 -1.31
C ALA A 51 -1.91 5.19 -2.49
N VAL A 52 -0.90 4.35 -2.25
CA VAL A 52 -0.07 3.78 -3.31
C VAL A 52 -0.87 2.82 -4.18
N LEU A 53 -1.70 1.96 -3.63
CA LEU A 53 -2.62 1.14 -4.44
C LEU A 53 -3.46 1.98 -5.39
N LYS A 54 -4.06 3.07 -4.90
CA LYS A 54 -4.87 3.96 -5.75
C LYS A 54 -4.03 4.67 -6.82
N SER A 55 -2.80 5.04 -6.49
CA SER A 55 -1.84 5.61 -7.44
C SER A 55 -1.50 4.61 -8.54
N VAL A 56 -1.21 3.36 -8.19
CA VAL A 56 -0.90 2.28 -9.13
C VAL A 56 -2.10 2.04 -10.04
N GLU A 57 -3.31 1.90 -9.50
CA GLU A 57 -4.55 1.74 -10.27
C GLU A 57 -4.74 2.90 -11.27
N THR A 58 -4.56 4.14 -10.82
CA THR A 58 -4.70 5.33 -11.68
C THR A 58 -3.67 5.33 -12.80
N GLU A 59 -2.42 5.01 -12.50
CA GLU A 59 -1.35 4.93 -13.49
C GLU A 59 -1.59 3.81 -14.50
N LEU A 60 -2.03 2.63 -14.06
CA LEU A 60 -2.33 1.50 -14.94
C LEU A 60 -3.49 1.83 -15.88
N ASN A 61 -4.56 2.44 -15.38
CA ASN A 61 -5.69 2.88 -16.20
C ASN A 61 -5.27 3.92 -17.25
N GLN A 62 -4.47 4.90 -16.84
CA GLN A 62 -3.96 5.91 -17.77
C GLN A 62 -3.02 5.30 -18.82
N THR A 63 -2.15 4.37 -18.40
CA THR A 63 -1.24 3.65 -19.30
C THR A 63 -2.00 2.80 -20.30
N LEU A 64 -3.02 2.06 -19.86
CA LEU A 64 -3.86 1.25 -20.73
C LEU A 64 -4.55 2.14 -21.78
N LYS A 65 -5.16 3.25 -21.34
CA LYS A 65 -5.79 4.22 -22.23
C LYS A 65 -4.81 4.75 -23.28
N THR A 66 -3.64 5.24 -22.85
CA THR A 66 -2.62 5.75 -23.78
C THR A 66 -2.08 4.66 -24.71
N SER A 67 -1.94 3.42 -24.23
CA SER A 67 -1.51 2.28 -25.05
C SER A 67 -2.53 1.95 -26.14
N VAL A 68 -3.83 1.97 -25.80
CA VAL A 68 -4.93 1.79 -26.75
C VAL A 68 -4.94 2.91 -27.78
N GLU A 69 -4.90 4.17 -27.35
CA GLU A 69 -4.89 5.33 -28.24
C GLU A 69 -3.69 5.31 -29.20
N ALA A 70 -2.50 4.98 -28.70
CA ALA A 70 -1.29 4.87 -29.51
C ALA A 70 -1.36 3.72 -30.53
N ALA A 71 -1.88 2.55 -30.13
CA ALA A 71 -2.06 1.41 -31.03
C ALA A 71 -3.09 1.73 -32.12
N MET A 72 -4.24 2.28 -31.73
CA MET A 72 -5.30 2.75 -32.63
C MET A 72 -4.77 3.77 -33.65
N TYR A 73 -4.04 4.79 -33.19
CA TYR A 73 -3.49 5.82 -34.06
C TYR A 73 -2.44 5.25 -35.02
N ARG A 74 -1.47 4.49 -34.52
CA ARG A 74 -0.34 3.99 -35.32
C ARG A 74 -0.74 2.90 -36.29
N LEU A 75 -1.48 1.90 -35.82
CA LEU A 75 -1.81 0.70 -36.61
C LEU A 75 -3.15 0.85 -37.33
N GLY A 76 -4.13 1.53 -36.72
CA GLY A 76 -5.39 1.85 -37.38
C GLY A 76 -5.19 2.76 -38.60
N ARG A 77 -4.30 3.78 -38.51
CA ARG A 77 -3.94 4.60 -39.67
C ARG A 77 -3.25 3.81 -40.79
N ALA A 78 -2.55 2.74 -40.44
CA ALA A 78 -1.91 1.84 -41.39
C ALA A 78 -2.87 0.78 -41.96
N GLY A 79 -4.17 0.82 -41.61
CA GLY A 79 -5.18 -0.13 -42.10
C GLY A 79 -4.99 -1.56 -41.59
N ARG A 80 -4.30 -1.75 -40.46
CA ARG A 80 -4.03 -3.07 -39.88
C ARG A 80 -5.27 -3.69 -39.27
N GLU A 81 -5.26 -5.01 -39.11
CA GLU A 81 -6.41 -5.72 -38.61
C GLU A 81 -6.69 -5.40 -37.13
N LYS A 82 -7.96 -5.49 -36.76
CA LYS A 82 -8.45 -5.25 -35.40
C LYS A 82 -7.71 -6.08 -34.34
N GLY A 83 -7.37 -7.33 -34.65
CA GLY A 83 -6.60 -8.20 -33.75
C GLY A 83 -5.16 -7.76 -33.54
N GLU A 84 -4.53 -7.17 -34.55
CA GLU A 84 -3.16 -6.67 -34.43
C GLU A 84 -3.09 -5.44 -33.53
N ILE A 85 -4.11 -4.58 -33.60
CA ILE A 85 -4.24 -3.39 -32.75
C ILE A 85 -4.39 -3.79 -31.27
N THR A 86 -5.21 -4.79 -30.97
CA THR A 86 -5.42 -5.25 -29.57
C THR A 86 -4.18 -5.91 -29.00
N VAL A 87 -3.48 -6.73 -29.80
CA VAL A 87 -2.20 -7.34 -29.39
C VAL A 87 -1.16 -6.25 -29.09
N ALA A 88 -1.01 -5.26 -29.97
CA ALA A 88 -0.06 -4.17 -29.77
C ALA A 88 -0.40 -3.30 -28.55
N ALA A 89 -1.69 -3.04 -28.30
CA ALA A 89 -2.13 -2.31 -27.11
C ALA A 89 -1.77 -3.06 -25.82
N ARG A 90 -2.05 -4.37 -25.77
CA ARG A 90 -1.69 -5.23 -24.63
C ARG A 90 -0.19 -5.30 -24.41
N GLU A 91 0.59 -5.46 -25.49
CA GLU A 91 2.05 -5.53 -25.40
C GLU A 91 2.68 -4.24 -24.87
N SER A 92 2.18 -3.08 -25.35
CA SER A 92 2.58 -1.77 -24.84
C SER A 92 2.28 -1.62 -23.34
N PHE A 93 1.06 -2.00 -22.92
CA PHE A 93 0.66 -1.97 -21.52
C PHE A 93 1.54 -2.87 -20.65
N ASN A 94 1.77 -4.12 -21.09
CA ASN A 94 2.64 -5.06 -20.40
C ASN A 94 4.11 -4.60 -20.35
N THR A 95 4.57 -3.85 -21.35
CA THR A 95 5.91 -3.26 -21.32
C THR A 95 6.05 -2.24 -20.19
N ARG A 96 5.04 -1.40 -19.97
CA ARG A 96 5.03 -0.49 -18.81
C ARG A 96 4.98 -1.24 -17.49
N ILE A 97 4.18 -2.30 -17.40
CA ILE A 97 4.10 -3.16 -16.19
C ILE A 97 5.48 -3.76 -15.88
N ARG A 98 6.19 -4.32 -16.89
CA ARG A 98 7.55 -4.87 -16.73
C ARG A 98 8.57 -3.85 -16.27
N ALA A 99 8.44 -2.60 -16.70
CA ALA A 99 9.32 -1.52 -16.23
C ALA A 99 9.18 -1.28 -14.71
N GLY A 100 8.06 -1.71 -14.12
CA GLY A 100 7.83 -1.66 -12.69
C GLY A 100 7.61 -0.25 -12.16
N GLN A 101 7.35 -0.19 -10.86
CA GLN A 101 7.19 1.04 -10.10
C GLN A 101 7.95 0.91 -8.79
N SER A 102 8.47 2.04 -8.29
CA SER A 102 9.21 2.09 -7.03
C SER A 102 8.75 3.29 -6.22
N TYR A 103 8.47 3.05 -4.95
CA TYR A 103 8.09 4.06 -3.96
C TYR A 103 8.97 3.88 -2.73
N HIS A 104 9.48 4.98 -2.18
CA HIS A 104 10.52 4.96 -1.14
C HIS A 104 10.16 4.13 0.10
N ASN A 105 8.89 4.15 0.52
CA ASN A 105 8.42 3.48 1.75
C ASN A 105 7.89 2.06 1.51
N PHE A 106 8.12 1.50 0.33
CA PHE A 106 7.57 0.21 -0.07
C PHE A 106 8.68 -0.77 -0.40
N GLN A 107 8.54 -1.97 0.15
CA GLN A 107 9.44 -3.08 -0.11
C GLN A 107 9.25 -3.62 -1.52
N SER A 108 7.98 -3.78 -1.93
CA SER A 108 7.65 -4.32 -3.25
C SER A 108 6.27 -3.86 -3.71
N ILE A 109 6.16 -3.70 -5.03
CA ILE A 109 4.91 -3.52 -5.75
C ILE A 109 4.92 -4.54 -6.88
N SER A 110 4.00 -5.49 -6.82
CA SER A 110 3.87 -6.57 -7.79
C SER A 110 2.59 -6.38 -8.57
N VAL A 111 2.72 -6.19 -9.88
CA VAL A 111 1.61 -6.11 -10.82
C VAL A 111 1.78 -7.26 -11.81
N PRO A 112 0.81 -8.19 -11.93
CA PRO A 112 0.88 -9.26 -12.91
C PRO A 112 0.77 -8.70 -14.33
N LEU A 113 1.38 -9.38 -15.29
CA LEU A 113 1.17 -9.04 -16.70
C LEU A 113 -0.27 -9.36 -17.08
N SER A 114 -0.82 -8.54 -17.97
CA SER A 114 -2.13 -8.79 -18.55
C SER A 114 -2.06 -9.84 -19.66
N ASP A 115 -3.10 -10.65 -19.72
CA ASP A 115 -3.35 -11.68 -20.72
C ASP A 115 -4.79 -11.55 -21.24
N GLU A 116 -5.29 -12.59 -21.90
CA GLU A 116 -6.63 -12.61 -22.47
C GLU A 116 -7.73 -12.81 -21.41
N ASN A 117 -7.38 -13.30 -20.23
CA ASN A 117 -8.31 -13.58 -19.12
C ASN A 117 -8.43 -12.39 -18.15
N THR A 118 -7.38 -11.58 -18.06
CA THR A 118 -7.28 -10.42 -17.18
C THR A 118 -7.58 -9.10 -17.89
N LEU A 119 -7.44 -9.04 -19.22
CA LEU A 119 -7.70 -7.85 -20.02
C LEU A 119 -8.42 -8.19 -21.34
N HIS A 120 -9.67 -7.74 -21.41
CA HIS A 120 -10.55 -7.89 -22.55
C HIS A 120 -10.60 -6.61 -23.38
N PHE A 121 -10.63 -6.78 -24.70
CA PHE A 121 -10.79 -5.69 -25.66
C PHE A 121 -12.04 -5.93 -26.48
N GLU A 122 -12.89 -4.91 -26.58
CA GLU A 122 -14.14 -4.94 -27.35
C GLU A 122 -14.16 -3.81 -28.37
N TRP A 123 -14.45 -4.14 -29.62
CA TRP A 123 -14.61 -3.17 -30.68
C TRP A 123 -16.06 -2.71 -30.74
N LEU A 124 -16.28 -1.43 -30.54
CA LEU A 124 -17.61 -0.84 -30.58
C LEU A 124 -18.04 -0.52 -32.03
N PRO A 125 -19.35 -0.41 -32.31
CA PRO A 125 -19.87 -0.12 -33.65
C PRO A 125 -19.41 1.22 -34.24
N ASP A 126 -19.03 2.17 -33.38
CA ASP A 126 -18.47 3.47 -33.76
C ASP A 126 -16.99 3.40 -34.18
N GLY A 127 -16.38 2.22 -34.14
CA GLY A 127 -14.97 2.00 -34.48
C GLY A 127 -14.00 2.28 -33.32
N SER A 128 -14.50 2.61 -32.12
CA SER A 128 -13.68 2.74 -30.93
C SER A 128 -13.31 1.37 -30.34
N LEU A 129 -12.27 1.36 -29.52
CA LEU A 129 -11.77 0.17 -28.83
C LEU A 129 -11.92 0.37 -27.32
N GLN A 130 -12.81 -0.41 -26.72
CA GLN A 130 -12.99 -0.46 -25.27
C GLN A 130 -12.06 -1.53 -24.68
N ALA A 131 -11.46 -1.23 -23.53
CA ALA A 131 -10.64 -2.17 -22.77
C ALA A 131 -11.15 -2.27 -21.33
N THR A 132 -11.37 -3.49 -20.86
CA THR A 132 -11.85 -3.78 -19.50
C THR A 132 -11.04 -4.93 -18.92
N GLY A 133 -10.68 -4.84 -17.65
CA GLY A 133 -9.83 -5.85 -17.03
C GLY A 133 -9.61 -5.65 -15.55
N TYR A 134 -8.95 -6.62 -14.93
CA TYR A 134 -8.59 -6.65 -13.52
C TYR A 134 -7.22 -7.35 -13.36
N LEU A 135 -6.37 -6.84 -12.47
CA LEU A 135 -5.00 -7.34 -12.27
C LEU A 135 -4.66 -7.42 -10.78
N ASP A 136 -4.49 -8.58 -10.15
CA ASP A 136 -4.19 -8.64 -8.71
C ASP A 136 -2.88 -7.92 -8.30
N VAL A 137 -2.94 -6.62 -7.97
CA VAL A 137 -1.80 -5.83 -7.51
C VAL A 137 -1.58 -6.09 -6.03
N VAL A 138 -0.32 -6.36 -5.69
CA VAL A 138 0.12 -6.53 -4.31
C VAL A 138 1.15 -5.46 -3.98
N VAL A 139 0.88 -4.69 -2.93
CA VAL A 139 1.78 -3.65 -2.43
C VAL A 139 2.21 -4.03 -1.01
N THR A 140 3.51 -4.02 -0.73
CA THR A 140 4.06 -4.32 0.60
C THR A 140 4.84 -3.12 1.13
N HIS A 141 4.37 -2.51 2.21
CA HIS A 141 5.05 -1.44 2.93
C HIS A 141 6.25 -1.99 3.71
N LEU A 142 7.28 -1.16 3.97
CA LEU A 142 8.47 -1.58 4.73
C LEU A 142 8.18 -2.12 6.15
N THR A 143 7.06 -1.72 6.74
CA THR A 143 6.59 -2.21 8.04
C THR A 143 5.87 -3.58 7.97
N GLY A 144 5.74 -4.15 6.77
CA GLY A 144 5.07 -5.43 6.51
C GLY A 144 3.57 -5.34 6.22
N VAL A 145 2.98 -4.14 6.25
CA VAL A 145 1.58 -3.94 5.86
C VAL A 145 1.41 -4.26 4.37
N LYS A 146 0.42 -5.10 4.05
CA LYS A 146 0.11 -5.51 2.67
C LYS A 146 -1.21 -4.92 2.23
N GLY A 147 -1.21 -4.43 1.00
CA GLY A 147 -2.40 -3.99 0.27
C GLY A 147 -2.62 -4.89 -0.93
N PHE A 148 -3.89 -5.16 -1.22
CA PHE A 148 -4.35 -5.92 -2.38
C PHE A 148 -5.38 -5.09 -3.15
N GLY A 149 -5.31 -5.12 -4.47
CA GLY A 149 -6.37 -4.56 -5.30
C GLY A 149 -6.02 -4.49 -6.78
N ALA A 150 -7.01 -4.24 -7.60
CA ALA A 150 -6.93 -3.57 -8.90
C ALA A 150 -8.30 -3.05 -9.30
#